data_AF-A0A255ZHJ2-F1
#
_entry.id   AF-A0A255ZHJ2-F1
#
_cell.length_a   1.000
_cell.length_b   1.000
_cell.length_c   1.000
_cell.angle_alpha   90.00
_cell.angle_beta   90.00
_cell.angle_gamma   90.00
#
_symmetry.space_group_name_H-M   'P 1'
#
loop_
_entity.id
_entity.type
_entity.pdbx_description
1 polymer ?
#
loop_
_entity_poly.entity_id
_entity_poly.type
_entity_poly.pdbx_seq_one_letter_code
_entity_poly.pdbx_strand_id
1 'polypeptide(L)'
;MHKPATLRSLMQTTARRTLLAIGLVMGLSACIGAVGASGTGGDTWQEEVLLHDGQKLIVERYLERGFGGNEAGQPSPGKEQGLRFTLPSSQETVEWKTQFSQDIGRFDFMPLLLDVVGKSAFVVAAPVGCQAYNKWGRPNPPYVVFKYAEKSWSQIPLTELPPELHTPNVIISSPDKTVQRLGTNFVSADVVLGLNKSQSQQQEYKSILRTPLTEIGRHCRVEFSNGRGTWLSADWFSEERDLAACLKVCDRKNFNQETCPCGQLFKGK
;
A
#
# COMPACT_ATOMS: atom_id res chain seq x y z
N MET A 1 -66.32 -69.89 -35.12
CA MET A 1 -65.84 -69.04 -36.22
C MET A 1 -65.53 -67.65 -35.68
N HIS A 2 -64.70 -66.87 -36.39
CA HIS A 2 -64.35 -65.45 -36.18
C HIS A 2 -63.74 -64.96 -34.83
N LYS A 3 -62.66 -64.18 -35.00
CA LYS A 3 -62.07 -63.17 -34.09
C LYS A 3 -62.73 -61.78 -34.42
N PRO A 4 -62.36 -60.60 -33.85
CA PRO A 4 -61.43 -60.23 -32.77
C PRO A 4 -62.23 -59.53 -31.62
N ALA A 5 -61.94 -58.39 -30.94
CA ALA A 5 -60.84 -57.41 -30.99
C ALA A 5 -60.60 -56.64 -29.66
N THR A 6 -59.37 -56.81 -29.14
CA THR A 6 -58.48 -55.83 -28.47
C THR A 6 -58.94 -54.39 -28.16
N LEU A 7 -58.74 -54.00 -26.89
CA LEU A 7 -57.56 -53.19 -26.50
C LEU A 7 -56.77 -54.02 -25.45
N ARG A 8 -55.44 -54.26 -25.45
CA ARG A 8 -54.23 -53.47 -25.79
C ARG A 8 -54.06 -52.22 -24.89
N SER A 9 -52.89 -51.92 -24.30
CA SER A 9 -51.60 -52.63 -24.32
C SER A 9 -50.60 -52.09 -23.26
N LEU A 10 -50.28 -52.92 -22.26
CA LEU A 10 -48.92 -53.23 -21.75
C LEU A 10 -48.03 -52.15 -21.08
N MET A 11 -46.95 -52.66 -20.45
CA MET A 11 -45.73 -51.97 -19.99
C MET A 11 -45.92 -51.00 -18.80
N GLN A 12 -45.41 -51.26 -17.59
CA GLN A 12 -44.33 -52.17 -17.13
C GLN A 12 -42.94 -51.85 -17.72
N THR A 13 -41.89 -51.98 -16.89
CA THR A 13 -40.49 -51.55 -17.16
C THR A 13 -40.30 -50.01 -17.20
N THR A 14 -39.16 -49.42 -16.81
CA THR A 14 -37.88 -50.00 -16.33
C THR A 14 -37.24 -49.10 -15.26
N ALA A 15 -36.33 -49.67 -14.45
CA ALA A 15 -35.52 -48.89 -13.52
C ALA A 15 -34.45 -48.03 -14.22
N ARG A 16 -34.11 -46.88 -13.65
CA ARG A 16 -32.78 -46.26 -13.77
C ARG A 16 -32.39 -45.58 -12.47
N ARG A 17 -31.28 -46.03 -11.88
CA ARG A 17 -30.56 -45.29 -10.83
C ARG A 17 -29.77 -44.17 -11.50
N THR A 18 -29.81 -42.97 -10.94
CA THR A 18 -28.87 -41.89 -11.31
C THR A 18 -28.16 -41.41 -10.04
N LEU A 19 -26.99 -41.99 -9.76
CA LEU A 19 -26.04 -41.40 -8.83
C LEU A 19 -25.50 -40.11 -9.48
N LEU A 20 -25.81 -38.95 -8.90
CA LEU A 20 -25.16 -37.70 -9.26
C LEU A 20 -23.96 -37.51 -8.33
N ALA A 21 -22.79 -37.30 -8.92
CA ALA A 21 -21.52 -37.54 -8.25
C ALA A 21 -21.09 -36.43 -7.29
N ILE A 22 -20.27 -36.82 -6.30
CA ILE A 22 -19.49 -35.89 -5.49
C ILE A 22 -18.57 -35.08 -6.43
N GLY A 23 -18.66 -33.76 -6.35
CA GLY A 23 -17.95 -32.85 -7.26
C GLY A 23 -17.70 -31.45 -6.68
N LEU A 24 -17.62 -31.32 -5.36
CA LEU A 24 -17.26 -30.03 -4.75
C LEU A 24 -15.75 -29.82 -4.88
N VAL A 25 -15.40 -28.79 -5.64
CA VAL A 25 -14.05 -28.43 -6.09
C VAL A 25 -13.05 -28.42 -4.92
N MET A 26 -12.13 -29.39 -4.90
CA MET A 26 -10.85 -29.19 -4.22
C MET A 26 -10.05 -28.18 -5.05
N GLY A 27 -10.12 -26.91 -4.65
CA GLY A 27 -9.31 -25.85 -5.23
C GLY A 27 -7.84 -26.17 -5.01
N LEU A 28 -7.17 -26.66 -6.06
CA LEU A 28 -5.72 -26.83 -6.07
C LEU A 28 -5.09 -25.45 -5.94
N SER A 29 -4.79 -25.05 -4.70
CA SER A 29 -3.86 -23.97 -4.40
C SER A 29 -2.49 -24.41 -4.88
N ALA A 30 -2.27 -24.26 -6.19
CA ALA A 30 -0.97 -24.42 -6.81
C ALA A 30 -0.12 -23.27 -6.30
N CYS A 31 0.59 -23.51 -5.20
CA CYS A 31 1.66 -22.64 -4.71
C CYS A 31 2.78 -22.64 -5.76
N ILE A 32 2.57 -21.88 -6.84
CA ILE A 32 3.62 -21.46 -7.76
C ILE A 32 4.47 -20.48 -6.96
N GLY A 33 5.36 -21.06 -6.15
CA GLY A 33 6.50 -20.38 -5.58
C GLY A 33 7.43 -19.99 -6.72
N ALA A 34 7.06 -18.92 -7.44
CA ALA A 34 7.98 -18.14 -8.23
C ALA A 34 8.93 -17.45 -7.25
N VAL A 35 9.89 -18.22 -6.74
CA VAL A 35 10.94 -17.75 -5.83
C VAL A 35 11.79 -16.77 -6.62
N GLY A 36 11.44 -15.49 -6.52
CA GLY A 36 12.02 -14.37 -7.25
C GLY A 36 13.42 -14.01 -6.75
N ALA A 37 14.31 -15.00 -6.67
CA ALA A 37 15.70 -14.87 -6.26
C ALA A 37 16.51 -14.11 -7.33
N SER A 38 16.25 -12.81 -7.45
CA SER A 38 16.85 -11.89 -8.43
C SER A 38 17.31 -10.60 -7.77
N GLY A 39 18.20 -10.75 -6.78
CA GLY A 39 19.28 -9.80 -6.49
C GLY A 39 18.93 -8.35 -6.15
N THR A 40 18.47 -8.10 -4.91
CA THR A 40 18.81 -6.86 -4.17
C THR A 40 19.15 -7.22 -2.72
N GLY A 41 19.92 -6.38 -2.02
CA GLY A 41 20.44 -6.65 -0.67
C GLY A 41 19.45 -6.41 0.48
N GLY A 42 18.17 -6.74 0.29
CA GLY A 42 17.09 -6.44 1.23
C GLY A 42 16.51 -7.66 1.95
N ASP A 43 15.83 -7.40 3.06
CA ASP A 43 14.98 -8.39 3.74
C ASP A 43 13.76 -8.69 2.85
N THR A 44 13.39 -9.96 2.69
CA THR A 44 12.23 -10.39 1.85
C THR A 44 11.45 -11.50 2.56
N TRP A 45 10.12 -11.41 2.55
CA TRP A 45 9.19 -12.35 3.20
C TRP A 45 7.83 -12.35 2.48
N GLN A 46 6.90 -13.19 2.97
CA GLN A 46 5.52 -13.24 2.50
C GLN A 46 4.54 -12.84 3.60
N GLU A 47 3.53 -12.06 3.25
CA GLU A 47 2.37 -11.73 4.07
C GLU A 47 1.10 -12.29 3.41
N GLU A 48 0.27 -12.96 4.18
CA GLU A 48 -1.10 -13.29 3.80
C GLU A 48 -1.98 -12.07 4.10
N VAL A 49 -2.46 -11.41 3.05
CA VAL A 49 -3.30 -10.21 3.13
C VAL A 49 -4.77 -10.62 2.99
N LEU A 50 -5.57 -10.32 4.01
CA LEU A 50 -7.02 -10.50 3.99
C LEU A 50 -7.67 -9.32 3.26
N LEU A 51 -8.42 -9.61 2.21
CA LEU A 51 -9.16 -8.65 1.40
C LEU A 51 -10.54 -8.34 2.01
N HIS A 52 -11.14 -7.22 1.62
CA HIS A 52 -12.44 -6.73 2.09
C HIS A 52 -13.61 -7.74 1.92
N ASP A 53 -13.51 -8.65 0.95
CA ASP A 53 -14.51 -9.69 0.66
C ASP A 53 -14.25 -11.03 1.38
N GLY A 54 -13.18 -11.10 2.19
CA GLY A 54 -12.75 -12.29 2.91
C GLY A 54 -11.84 -13.24 2.12
N GLN A 55 -11.52 -12.93 0.85
CA GLN A 55 -10.46 -13.64 0.13
C GLN A 55 -9.08 -13.34 0.74
N LYS A 56 -8.12 -14.23 0.50
CA LYS A 56 -6.74 -14.14 0.99
C LYS A 56 -5.76 -14.10 -0.17
N LEU A 57 -4.88 -13.11 -0.15
CA LEU A 57 -3.86 -12.87 -1.17
C LEU A 57 -2.47 -13.10 -0.55
N ILE A 58 -1.63 -13.92 -1.19
CA ILE A 58 -0.22 -14.04 -0.77
C ILE A 58 0.58 -12.94 -1.46
N VAL A 59 1.26 -12.14 -0.65
CA VAL A 59 2.03 -10.98 -1.09
C VAL A 59 3.49 -11.19 -0.72
N GLU A 60 4.36 -11.21 -1.71
CA GLU A 60 5.80 -11.10 -1.50
C GLU A 60 6.13 -9.64 -1.17
N ARG A 61 6.83 -9.41 -0.07
CA ARG A 61 7.22 -8.08 0.39
C ARG A 61 8.72 -8.02 0.61
N TYR A 62 9.31 -6.93 0.15
CA TYR A 62 10.75 -6.68 0.27
C TYR A 62 11.02 -5.31 0.87
N LEU A 63 12.13 -5.19 1.61
CA LEU A 63 12.62 -3.95 2.19
C LEU A 63 14.16 -3.95 2.21
N GLU A 64 14.76 -3.08 1.40
CA GLU A 64 16.21 -2.80 1.44
C GLU A 64 16.48 -1.61 2.36
N ARG A 65 17.51 -1.69 3.20
CA ARG A 65 18.00 -0.56 4.01
C ARG A 65 19.37 -0.10 3.51
N GLY A 66 19.61 1.22 3.55
CA GLY A 66 20.89 1.81 3.18
C GLY A 66 22.00 1.61 4.24
N PHE A 67 23.17 2.18 3.97
CA PHE A 67 24.31 2.19 4.90
C PHE A 67 24.49 3.56 5.56
N GLY A 68 24.70 3.58 6.87
CA GLY A 68 25.01 4.77 7.66
C GLY A 68 23.81 5.68 7.98
N GLY A 69 24.08 6.76 8.72
CA GLY A 69 23.15 7.89 8.89
C GLY A 69 22.23 7.88 10.12
N ASN A 70 22.37 6.96 11.07
CA ASN A 70 21.49 6.87 12.25
C ASN A 70 22.23 7.09 13.57
N GLU A 71 21.46 7.47 14.58
CA GLU A 71 21.85 7.39 15.99
C GLU A 71 22.12 5.93 16.41
N ALA A 72 22.98 5.74 17.43
CA ALA A 72 23.32 4.40 17.91
C ALA A 72 22.08 3.65 18.42
N GLY A 73 21.79 2.50 17.81
CA GLY A 73 20.59 1.70 18.11
C GLY A 73 19.40 1.93 17.16
N GLN A 74 19.42 2.96 16.31
CA GLN A 74 18.40 3.18 15.29
C GLN A 74 18.72 2.39 14.00
N PRO A 75 17.71 1.78 13.33
CA PRO A 75 17.91 1.01 12.11
C PRO A 75 18.15 1.93 10.91
N SER A 76 18.98 1.47 9.95
CA SER A 76 19.32 2.23 8.74
C SER A 76 18.12 2.69 7.92
N PRO A 77 18.22 3.82 7.19
CA PRO A 77 17.09 4.37 6.45
C PRO A 77 16.67 3.37 5.37
N GLY A 78 15.37 3.16 5.20
CA GLY A 78 14.85 2.32 4.15
C GLY A 78 15.20 2.91 2.79
N LYS A 79 15.87 2.14 1.93
CA LYS A 79 16.27 2.53 0.57
C LYS A 79 15.14 2.26 -0.43
N GLU A 80 14.56 1.07 -0.40
CA GLU A 80 13.40 0.71 -1.20
C GLU A 80 12.51 -0.25 -0.40
N GLN A 81 11.19 -0.18 -0.58
CA GLN A 81 10.30 -1.29 -0.23
C GLN A 81 9.19 -1.45 -1.27
N GLY A 82 8.63 -2.65 -1.38
CA GLY A 82 7.52 -2.93 -2.28
C GLY A 82 6.70 -4.16 -1.91
N LEU A 83 5.55 -4.27 -2.57
CA LEU A 83 4.57 -5.35 -2.47
C LEU A 83 4.39 -5.96 -3.86
N ARG A 84 4.60 -7.27 -4.00
CA ARG A 84 4.46 -8.03 -5.24
C ARG A 84 3.44 -9.15 -5.05
N PHE A 85 2.43 -9.20 -5.91
CA PHE A 85 1.27 -10.08 -5.75
C PHE A 85 0.60 -10.37 -7.10
N THR A 86 -0.22 -11.42 -7.17
CA THR A 86 -0.95 -11.79 -8.40
C THR A 86 -2.41 -11.36 -8.31
N LEU A 87 -2.90 -10.57 -9.27
CA LEU A 87 -4.31 -10.15 -9.33
C LEU A 87 -5.25 -11.35 -9.54
N PRO A 88 -6.20 -11.64 -8.63
CA PRO A 88 -7.13 -12.76 -8.78
C PRO A 88 -7.93 -12.73 -10.08
N SER A 89 -8.28 -11.52 -10.55
CA SER A 89 -9.12 -11.26 -11.73
C SER A 89 -8.44 -11.51 -13.08
N SER A 90 -7.11 -11.60 -13.13
CA SER A 90 -6.35 -11.65 -14.40
C SER A 90 -5.14 -12.58 -14.36
N GLN A 91 -4.74 -13.07 -13.18
CA GLN A 91 -3.49 -13.81 -12.96
C GLN A 91 -2.23 -13.03 -13.37
N GLU A 92 -2.33 -11.70 -13.37
CA GLU A 92 -1.22 -10.78 -13.67
C GLU A 92 -0.45 -10.44 -12.39
N THR A 93 0.86 -10.62 -12.40
CA THR A 93 1.74 -10.18 -11.30
C THR A 93 1.88 -8.66 -11.33
N VAL A 94 1.55 -8.02 -10.22
CA VAL A 94 1.64 -6.58 -10.00
C VAL A 94 2.67 -6.30 -8.92
N GLU A 95 3.41 -5.22 -9.09
CA GLU A 95 4.37 -4.70 -8.11
C GLU A 95 4.03 -3.25 -7.78
N TRP A 96 3.77 -2.94 -6.50
CA TRP A 96 3.80 -1.59 -5.96
C TRP A 96 5.14 -1.38 -5.25
N LYS A 97 5.78 -0.21 -5.41
CA LYS A 97 7.02 0.11 -4.71
C LYS A 97 7.20 1.60 -4.44
N THR A 98 7.99 1.89 -3.42
CA THR A 98 8.47 3.23 -3.07
C THR A 98 10.00 3.20 -2.99
N GLN A 99 10.63 4.05 -3.80
CA GLN A 99 12.08 4.10 -3.99
C GLN A 99 12.72 5.25 -3.22
N PHE A 100 14.04 5.21 -3.11
CA PHE A 100 14.85 6.21 -2.41
C PHE A 100 14.68 7.61 -3.02
N SER A 101 14.11 8.55 -2.27
CA SER A 101 14.11 9.96 -2.67
C SER A 101 15.40 10.61 -2.18
N GLN A 102 16.22 11.10 -3.12
CA GLN A 102 17.53 11.70 -2.83
C GLN A 102 17.43 12.88 -1.85
N ASP A 103 16.32 13.62 -1.86
CA ASP A 103 16.12 14.77 -0.98
C ASP A 103 15.65 14.42 0.44
N ILE A 104 15.11 13.22 0.67
CA ILE A 104 14.67 12.73 1.99
C ILE A 104 15.70 11.73 2.57
N GLY A 105 16.53 11.11 1.73
CA GLY A 105 17.54 10.13 2.14
C GLY A 105 16.94 8.78 2.55
N ARG A 106 15.74 8.45 2.06
CA ARG A 106 14.99 7.20 2.32
C ARG A 106 13.84 7.04 1.31
N PHE A 107 13.12 5.93 1.35
CA PHE A 107 11.84 5.78 0.68
C PHE A 107 10.76 6.68 1.30
N ASP A 108 9.79 7.09 0.47
CA ASP A 108 8.78 8.08 0.85
C ASP A 108 7.65 7.49 1.71
N PHE A 109 7.34 6.20 1.57
CA PHE A 109 6.08 5.62 2.02
C PHE A 109 6.21 4.36 2.89
N MET A 110 5.23 4.16 3.77
CA MET A 110 4.96 2.89 4.45
C MET A 110 3.55 2.41 4.07
N PRO A 111 3.39 1.27 3.37
CA PRO A 111 2.07 0.74 3.06
C PRO A 111 1.35 0.31 4.34
N LEU A 112 0.05 0.57 4.40
CA LEU A 112 -0.85 0.23 5.51
C LEU A 112 -1.90 -0.79 5.07
N LEU A 113 -2.44 -0.62 3.86
CA LEU A 113 -3.48 -1.46 3.26
C LEU A 113 -3.10 -1.81 1.82
N LEU A 114 -3.31 -3.07 1.44
CA LEU A 114 -3.42 -3.54 0.06
C LEU A 114 -4.77 -4.26 -0.10
N ASP A 115 -5.54 -3.93 -1.13
CA ASP A 115 -6.77 -4.66 -1.45
C ASP A 115 -7.04 -4.69 -2.97
N VAL A 116 -8.02 -5.47 -3.42
CA VAL A 116 -8.42 -5.60 -4.84
C VAL A 116 -9.94 -5.50 -4.97
N VAL A 117 -10.43 -4.43 -5.60
CA VAL A 117 -11.86 -4.25 -5.91
C VAL A 117 -12.08 -4.43 -7.40
N GLY A 118 -12.79 -5.52 -7.75
CA GLY A 118 -13.10 -5.91 -9.13
C GLY A 118 -11.86 -6.31 -9.95
N LYS A 119 -11.25 -5.33 -10.63
CA LYS A 119 -10.03 -5.50 -11.45
C LYS A 119 -8.90 -4.54 -11.07
N SER A 120 -9.09 -3.69 -10.07
CA SER A 120 -8.11 -2.72 -9.61
C SER A 120 -7.57 -3.10 -8.22
N ALA A 121 -6.25 -3.11 -8.08
CA ALA A 121 -5.63 -3.10 -6.76
C ALA A 121 -5.55 -1.68 -6.20
N PHE A 122 -5.55 -1.55 -4.88
CA PHE A 122 -5.44 -0.29 -4.17
C PHE A 122 -4.40 -0.43 -3.06
N VAL A 123 -3.47 0.51 -2.96
CA VAL A 123 -2.52 0.61 -1.84
C VAL A 123 -2.76 1.95 -1.13
N VAL A 124 -2.96 1.90 0.17
CA VAL A 124 -2.97 3.10 1.04
C VAL A 124 -1.68 3.10 1.83
N ALA A 125 -0.92 4.20 1.74
CA ALA A 125 0.39 4.31 2.39
C ALA A 125 0.55 5.65 3.12
N ALA A 126 1.22 5.62 4.28
CA ALA A 126 1.55 6.83 5.05
C ALA A 126 2.92 7.39 4.64
N PRO A 127 3.09 8.72 4.52
CA PRO A 127 4.40 9.34 4.33
C PRO A 127 5.35 9.11 5.51
N VAL A 128 6.61 8.79 5.22
CA VAL A 128 7.63 8.40 6.22
C VAL A 128 8.31 9.63 6.83
N GLY A 129 7.69 10.15 7.89
CA GLY A 129 8.20 11.29 8.65
C GLY A 129 7.95 12.65 8.00
N CYS A 130 8.39 13.72 8.68
CA CYS A 130 7.98 15.09 8.35
C CYS A 130 8.39 15.56 6.95
N GLN A 131 9.56 15.13 6.45
CA GLN A 131 10.04 15.48 5.11
C GLN A 131 9.17 14.85 4.01
N ALA A 132 8.86 13.56 4.10
CA ALA A 132 7.93 12.90 3.17
C ALA A 132 6.51 13.48 3.28
N TYR A 133 6.06 13.76 4.51
CA TYR A 133 4.78 14.42 4.76
C TYR A 133 4.70 15.81 4.11
N ASN A 134 5.76 16.61 4.18
CA ASN A 134 5.87 17.89 3.48
C ASN A 134 5.92 17.72 1.95
N LYS A 135 6.77 16.81 1.44
CA LYS A 135 6.92 16.51 0.00
C LYS A 135 5.59 16.18 -0.67
N TRP A 136 4.77 15.35 -0.01
CA TRP A 136 3.50 14.86 -0.55
C TRP A 136 2.28 15.73 -0.17
N GLY A 137 2.51 17.01 0.12
CA GLY A 137 1.44 18.01 0.26
C GLY A 137 0.70 18.00 1.61
N ARG A 138 1.28 17.39 2.66
CA ARG A 138 0.74 17.32 4.03
C ARG A 138 -0.71 16.78 4.08
N PRO A 139 -0.97 15.55 3.56
CA PRO A 139 -2.32 15.00 3.46
C PRO A 139 -2.99 14.83 4.84
N ASN A 140 -4.31 15.04 4.91
CA ASN A 140 -5.07 14.84 6.15
C ASN A 140 -6.41 14.14 5.86
N PRO A 141 -6.65 12.90 6.35
CA PRO A 141 -5.72 12.03 7.10
C PRO A 141 -4.39 11.72 6.38
N PRO A 142 -3.33 11.32 7.11
CA PRO A 142 -1.94 11.30 6.60
C PRO A 142 -1.64 10.10 5.70
N TYR A 143 -2.35 9.98 4.58
CA TYR A 143 -2.19 8.93 3.59
C TYR A 143 -2.03 9.49 2.18
N VAL A 144 -1.36 8.72 1.32
CA VAL A 144 -1.49 8.79 -0.13
C VAL A 144 -2.09 7.47 -0.61
N VAL A 145 -3.05 7.55 -1.54
CA VAL A 145 -3.72 6.39 -2.12
C VAL A 145 -3.22 6.17 -3.54
N PHE A 146 -2.83 4.93 -3.83
CA PHE A 146 -2.44 4.46 -5.15
C PHE A 146 -3.46 3.46 -5.67
N LYS A 147 -3.84 3.58 -6.94
CA LYS A 147 -4.72 2.65 -7.66
C LYS A 147 -3.96 2.01 -8.80
N TYR A 148 -4.05 0.70 -8.94
CA TYR A 148 -3.61 -0.02 -10.13
C TYR A 148 -4.77 -0.17 -11.10
N ALA A 149 -4.61 0.34 -12.31
CA ALA A 149 -5.56 0.19 -13.41
C ALA A 149 -4.81 0.26 -14.74
N GLU A 150 -5.31 -0.46 -15.75
CA GLU A 150 -4.78 -0.39 -17.13
C GLU A 150 -3.25 -0.64 -17.19
N LYS A 151 -2.78 -1.57 -16.36
CA LYS A 151 -1.37 -1.96 -16.15
C LYS A 151 -0.44 -0.91 -15.53
N SER A 152 -0.99 0.17 -14.99
CA SER A 152 -0.25 1.29 -14.38
C SER A 152 -0.70 1.59 -12.94
N TRP A 153 0.18 2.17 -12.13
CA TRP A 153 -0.18 2.79 -10.86
C TRP A 153 -0.37 4.29 -11.03
N SER A 154 -1.48 4.82 -10.50
CA SER A 154 -1.72 6.26 -10.37
C SER A 154 -2.04 6.63 -8.92
N GLN A 155 -1.71 7.86 -8.52
CA GLN A 155 -2.23 8.44 -7.28
C GLN A 155 -3.69 8.84 -7.49
N ILE A 156 -4.56 8.56 -6.52
CA ILE A 156 -5.96 9.01 -6.51
C ILE A 156 -6.30 9.77 -5.22
N PRO A 157 -7.33 10.64 -5.23
CA PRO A 157 -7.89 11.23 -4.02
C PRO A 157 -8.41 10.18 -3.03
N LEU A 158 -8.33 10.47 -1.72
CA LEU A 158 -8.89 9.61 -0.65
C LEU A 158 -10.42 9.44 -0.74
N THR A 159 -11.10 10.35 -1.44
CA THR A 159 -12.52 10.29 -1.78
C THR A 159 -12.86 9.27 -2.88
N GLU A 160 -11.87 8.80 -3.65
CA GLU A 160 -12.04 7.78 -4.71
C GLU A 160 -11.62 6.37 -4.26
N LEU A 161 -10.97 6.24 -3.09
CA LEU A 161 -10.72 4.95 -2.45
C LEU A 161 -12.07 4.31 -2.07
N PRO A 162 -12.41 3.08 -2.51
CA PRO A 162 -13.71 2.47 -2.21
C PRO A 162 -14.00 2.40 -0.69
N PRO A 163 -15.24 2.65 -0.23
CA PRO A 163 -15.58 2.78 1.19
C PRO A 163 -15.37 1.49 2.00
N GLU A 164 -15.46 0.34 1.36
CA GLU A 164 -15.15 -0.99 1.91
C GLU A 164 -13.68 -1.12 2.34
N LEU A 165 -12.76 -0.30 1.81
CA LEU A 165 -11.33 -0.35 2.14
C LEU A 165 -11.04 0.52 3.38
N HIS A 166 -11.03 -0.13 4.54
CA HIS A 166 -11.00 0.55 5.84
C HIS A 166 -10.05 -0.06 6.91
N THR A 167 -9.44 -1.22 6.67
CA THR A 167 -8.63 -1.94 7.69
C THR A 167 -7.19 -2.17 7.22
N PRO A 168 -6.16 -1.62 7.90
CA PRO A 168 -4.75 -1.90 7.61
C PRO A 168 -4.39 -3.39 7.75
N ASN A 169 -3.99 -4.00 6.63
CA ASN A 169 -3.85 -5.45 6.46
C ASN A 169 -2.45 -5.92 5.99
N VAL A 170 -1.45 -5.04 6.02
CA VAL A 170 0.00 -5.38 5.93
C VAL A 170 0.74 -4.90 7.19
N ILE A 171 1.91 -5.48 7.51
CA ILE A 171 2.68 -5.11 8.72
C ILE A 171 3.18 -3.66 8.64
N ILE A 172 2.89 -2.86 9.66
CA ILE A 172 3.26 -1.43 9.71
C ILE A 172 4.63 -1.17 10.36
N SER A 173 5.05 0.11 10.36
CA SER A 173 6.19 0.68 11.12
C SER A 173 7.60 0.16 10.79
N SER A 174 7.93 -1.09 11.10
CA SER A 174 9.24 -1.71 10.84
C SER A 174 9.03 -3.21 10.62
N PRO A 175 8.58 -3.57 9.41
CA PRO A 175 8.09 -4.91 9.13
C PRO A 175 9.23 -5.93 9.07
N ASP A 176 10.35 -5.58 8.45
CA ASP A 176 11.60 -6.38 8.43
C ASP A 176 12.04 -6.78 9.85
N LYS A 177 12.07 -5.81 10.78
CA LYS A 177 12.44 -6.05 12.19
C LYS A 177 11.34 -6.74 12.99
N THR A 178 10.14 -6.85 12.45
CA THR A 178 9.05 -7.62 13.06
C THR A 178 9.10 -9.07 12.60
N VAL A 179 9.29 -9.30 11.29
CA VAL A 179 9.50 -10.61 10.66
C VAL A 179 10.75 -11.29 11.22
N GLN A 180 11.89 -10.58 11.32
CA GLN A 180 13.12 -11.09 11.94
C GLN A 180 12.93 -11.49 13.42
N ARG A 181 12.04 -10.82 14.17
CA ARG A 181 11.70 -11.19 15.56
C ARG A 181 10.73 -12.37 15.66
N LEU A 182 9.90 -12.61 14.63
CA LEU A 182 9.03 -13.78 14.55
C LEU A 182 9.77 -15.06 14.13
N GLY A 183 10.94 -14.93 13.48
CA GLY A 183 11.72 -16.08 13.02
C GLY A 183 11.06 -16.86 11.86
N THR A 184 10.20 -16.20 11.08
CA THR A 184 9.47 -16.78 9.95
C THR A 184 9.64 -15.91 8.70
N ASN A 185 9.57 -16.52 7.51
CA ASN A 185 9.49 -15.82 6.24
C ASN A 185 8.05 -15.78 5.67
N PHE A 186 7.06 -16.27 6.43
CA PHE A 186 5.64 -16.22 6.10
C PHE A 186 4.82 -15.78 7.32
N VAL A 187 3.93 -14.80 7.14
CA VAL A 187 3.08 -14.25 8.21
C VAL A 187 1.61 -14.32 7.79
N SER A 188 0.75 -14.96 8.59
CA SER A 188 -0.68 -15.05 8.32
C SER A 188 -1.43 -13.74 8.64
N ALA A 189 -2.59 -13.53 8.02
CA ALA A 189 -3.40 -12.33 8.19
C ALA A 189 -3.78 -12.06 9.66
N ASP A 190 -4.04 -13.13 10.43
CA ASP A 190 -4.35 -13.04 11.87
C ASP A 190 -3.16 -12.50 12.68
N VAL A 191 -1.93 -12.88 12.30
CA VAL A 191 -0.70 -12.38 12.93
C VAL A 191 -0.45 -10.93 12.51
N VAL A 192 -0.61 -10.57 11.23
CA VAL A 192 -0.52 -9.17 10.77
C VAL A 192 -1.52 -8.28 11.52
N LEU A 193 -2.77 -8.73 11.66
CA LEU A 193 -3.82 -8.01 12.37
C LEU A 193 -3.50 -7.87 13.88
N GLY A 194 -2.93 -8.91 14.52
CA GLY A 194 -2.47 -8.87 15.91
C GLY A 194 -1.29 -7.91 16.13
N LEU A 195 -0.35 -7.86 15.17
CA LEU A 195 0.76 -6.90 15.18
C LEU A 195 0.25 -5.47 15.03
N ASN A 196 -0.57 -5.17 14.02
CA ASN A 196 -1.08 -3.82 13.79
C ASN A 196 -1.90 -3.30 14.99
N LYS A 197 -2.73 -4.16 15.61
CA LYS A 197 -3.49 -3.84 16.84
C LYS A 197 -2.62 -3.55 18.06
N SER A 198 -1.46 -4.20 18.19
CA SER A 198 -0.55 -4.02 19.33
C SER A 198 0.48 -2.91 19.13
N GLN A 199 0.84 -2.61 17.89
CA GLN A 199 1.85 -1.60 17.55
C GLN A 199 1.29 -0.18 17.41
N SER A 200 0.03 -0.01 16.97
CA SER A 200 -0.52 1.35 16.79
C SER A 200 -1.23 1.88 18.03
N GLN A 201 -0.74 3.00 18.56
CA GLN A 201 -1.55 3.90 19.39
C GLN A 201 -2.36 4.89 18.53
N GLN A 202 -1.80 5.31 17.40
CA GLN A 202 -2.40 6.20 16.41
C GLN A 202 -3.70 5.62 15.83
N GLN A 203 -4.72 6.48 15.66
CA GLN A 203 -6.04 6.07 15.16
C GLN A 203 -5.97 5.76 13.66
N GLU A 204 -5.13 6.51 12.95
CA GLU A 204 -4.86 6.43 11.52
C GLU A 204 -4.20 5.12 11.06
N TYR A 205 -3.66 4.28 11.96
CA TYR A 205 -3.26 2.89 11.63
C TYR A 205 -4.13 1.81 12.31
N LYS A 206 -5.21 2.19 12.99
CA LYS A 206 -6.26 1.27 13.46
C LYS A 206 -7.37 1.11 12.41
N SER A 207 -7.62 2.15 11.62
CA SER A 207 -8.52 2.14 10.46
C SER A 207 -8.10 3.22 9.46
N ILE A 208 -8.41 3.05 8.17
CA ILE A 208 -8.23 4.08 7.15
C ILE A 208 -9.33 5.14 7.31
N LEU A 209 -8.98 6.23 7.98
CA LEU A 209 -9.90 7.34 8.25
C LEU A 209 -10.21 8.14 6.98
N ARG A 210 -11.44 8.67 6.87
CA ARG A 210 -11.87 9.52 5.74
C ARG A 210 -12.17 10.97 6.12
N THR A 211 -12.37 11.24 7.42
CA THR A 211 -12.55 12.59 7.97
C THR A 211 -11.18 13.17 8.36
N PRO A 212 -10.86 14.44 8.03
CA PRO A 212 -9.64 15.10 8.51
C PRO A 212 -9.51 15.04 10.03
N LEU A 213 -8.32 14.68 10.51
CA LEU A 213 -7.97 14.67 11.92
C LEU A 213 -7.52 16.07 12.38
N THR A 214 -7.79 16.39 13.63
CA THR A 214 -7.18 17.54 14.33
C THR A 214 -5.72 17.22 14.68
N GLU A 215 -4.88 18.26 14.77
CA GLU A 215 -3.48 18.21 15.22
C GLU A 215 -2.49 17.34 14.43
N ILE A 216 -2.93 16.67 13.34
CA ILE A 216 -2.01 15.97 12.44
C ILE A 216 -0.97 16.93 11.86
N GLY A 217 0.29 16.54 11.97
CA GLY A 217 1.42 17.37 11.56
C GLY A 217 1.79 18.50 12.52
N ARG A 218 1.19 18.62 13.73
CA ARG A 218 1.60 19.61 14.76
C ARG A 218 3.10 19.51 15.09
N HIS A 219 3.66 18.30 15.08
CA HIS A 219 5.08 18.04 15.31
C HIS A 219 5.97 18.19 14.06
N CYS A 220 5.37 18.34 12.88
CA CYS A 220 6.08 18.51 11.61
C CYS A 220 5.95 19.96 11.13
N ARG A 221 7.04 20.73 11.23
CA ARG A 221 7.12 22.08 10.65
C ARG A 221 6.74 22.06 9.16
N VAL A 222 6.22 23.16 8.64
CA VAL A 222 6.07 23.33 7.19
C VAL A 222 7.46 23.58 6.63
N GLU A 223 7.93 22.72 5.73
CA GLU A 223 9.30 22.74 5.20
C GLU A 223 9.27 22.53 3.70
N PHE A 224 10.23 23.15 3.00
CA PHE A 224 10.39 23.08 1.56
C PHE A 224 11.74 22.47 1.20
N SER A 225 11.73 21.57 0.21
CA SER A 225 12.91 20.87 -0.33
C SER A 225 13.44 21.60 -1.56
N ASN A 226 14.76 21.74 -1.68
CA ASN A 226 15.39 22.17 -2.94
C ASN A 226 15.62 21.01 -3.94
N GLY A 227 15.05 19.83 -3.69
CA GLY A 227 15.26 18.61 -4.48
C GLY A 227 16.67 18.01 -4.36
N ARG A 228 17.55 18.56 -3.52
CA ARG A 228 18.97 18.17 -3.39
C ARG A 228 19.36 17.88 -1.93
N GLY A 229 18.40 17.48 -1.10
CA GLY A 229 18.63 17.13 0.32
C GLY A 229 18.64 18.31 1.29
N THR A 230 18.48 19.56 0.82
CA THR A 230 18.30 20.70 1.72
C THR A 230 16.82 20.93 1.97
N TRP A 231 16.43 20.86 3.23
CA TRP A 231 15.10 21.26 3.70
C TRP A 231 15.23 22.54 4.51
N LEU A 232 14.31 23.50 4.28
CA LEU A 232 14.20 24.72 5.08
C LEU A 232 12.75 24.91 5.52
N SER A 233 12.56 25.26 6.79
CA SER A 233 11.24 25.59 7.33
C SER A 233 10.72 26.92 6.78
N ALA A 234 9.39 27.07 6.74
CA ALA A 234 8.70 28.14 6.01
C ALA A 234 9.11 29.57 6.44
N ASP A 235 9.50 29.74 7.70
CA ASP A 235 10.06 30.98 8.29
C ASP A 235 11.19 31.58 7.44
N TRP A 236 12.10 30.75 6.88
CA TRP A 236 13.18 31.19 5.99
C TRP A 236 12.71 31.98 4.75
N PHE A 237 11.43 31.84 4.38
CA PHE A 237 10.83 32.46 3.21
C PHE A 237 9.74 33.46 3.59
N SER A 238 8.90 33.14 4.59
CA SER A 238 7.72 33.95 4.93
C SER A 238 8.00 35.17 5.81
N GLU A 239 9.18 35.24 6.44
CA GLU A 239 9.63 36.40 7.23
C GLU A 239 10.36 37.46 6.39
N GLU A 240 10.67 37.17 5.13
CA GLU A 240 11.27 38.13 4.21
C GLU A 240 10.26 39.24 3.82
N ARG A 241 10.77 40.45 3.56
CA ARG A 241 9.94 41.67 3.45
C ARG A 241 9.03 41.70 2.24
N ASP A 242 9.46 41.07 1.15
CA ASP A 242 8.82 41.11 -0.16
C ASP A 242 9.24 39.89 -1.00
N LEU A 243 8.57 39.69 -2.14
CA LEU A 243 8.84 38.59 -3.06
C LEU A 243 10.28 38.57 -3.58
N ALA A 244 10.91 39.73 -3.83
CA ALA A 244 12.27 39.80 -4.35
C ALA A 244 13.33 39.54 -3.25
N ALA A 245 13.03 39.84 -1.99
CA ALA A 245 13.81 39.39 -0.84
C ALA A 245 13.71 37.87 -0.68
N CYS A 246 12.49 37.30 -0.74
CA CYS A 246 12.26 35.86 -0.67
C CYS A 246 12.98 35.09 -1.80
N LEU A 247 12.91 35.56 -3.05
CA LEU A 247 13.59 34.93 -4.20
C LEU A 247 15.12 34.85 -4.00
N LYS A 248 15.74 35.88 -3.39
CA LYS A 248 17.18 35.83 -3.03
C LYS A 248 17.49 34.76 -1.99
N VAL A 249 16.52 34.33 -1.16
CA VAL A 249 16.69 33.16 -0.28
C VAL A 249 16.73 31.88 -1.10
N CYS A 250 15.83 31.73 -2.08
CA CYS A 250 15.83 30.59 -2.99
C CYS A 250 17.16 30.46 -3.72
N ASP A 251 17.65 31.54 -4.34
CA ASP A 251 18.96 31.58 -5.03
C ASP A 251 20.10 31.16 -4.08
N ARG A 252 20.20 31.83 -2.92
CA ARG A 252 21.22 31.58 -1.87
C ARG A 252 21.18 30.16 -1.31
N LYS A 253 20.08 29.43 -1.46
CA LYS A 253 19.85 28.08 -0.94
C LYS A 253 19.67 27.03 -2.06
N ASN A 254 19.94 27.40 -3.31
CA ASN A 254 19.87 26.55 -4.50
C ASN A 254 18.48 25.93 -4.77
N PHE A 255 17.39 26.62 -4.41
CA PHE A 255 16.04 26.28 -4.87
C PHE A 255 15.87 26.74 -6.32
N ASN A 256 15.28 25.90 -7.17
CA ASN A 256 14.94 26.27 -8.54
C ASN A 256 13.52 26.89 -8.61
N GLN A 257 13.08 27.33 -9.79
CA GLN A 257 11.76 27.94 -9.98
C GLN A 257 10.58 27.02 -9.61
N GLU A 258 10.76 25.70 -9.66
CA GLU A 258 9.74 24.69 -9.36
C GLU A 258 9.62 24.40 -7.85
N THR A 259 10.74 24.53 -7.12
CA THR A 259 10.84 24.23 -5.68
C THR A 259 10.77 25.48 -4.79
N CYS A 260 11.03 26.67 -5.34
CA CYS A 260 11.03 27.92 -4.59
C CYS A 260 9.60 28.33 -4.13
N PRO A 261 9.29 28.36 -2.82
CA PRO A 261 7.92 28.56 -2.33
C PRO A 261 7.43 30.01 -2.40
N CYS A 262 8.31 30.97 -2.72
CA CYS A 262 8.01 32.40 -2.65
C CYS A 262 6.79 32.82 -3.48
N GLY A 263 6.62 32.26 -4.68
CA GLY A 263 5.46 32.54 -5.54
C GLY A 263 4.11 32.13 -4.94
N GLN A 264 4.10 31.18 -4.00
CA GLN A 264 2.92 30.81 -3.22
C GLN A 264 2.80 31.67 -1.96
N LEU A 265 3.89 31.85 -1.20
CA LEU A 265 3.90 32.53 0.11
C LEU A 265 3.64 34.05 0.05
N PHE A 266 3.82 34.67 -1.12
CA PHE A 266 3.56 36.09 -1.39
C PHE A 266 2.41 36.31 -2.40
N LYS A 267 1.63 35.28 -2.73
CA LYS A 267 0.49 35.43 -3.64
C LYS A 267 -0.62 36.28 -3.01
N GLY A 268 -0.71 37.54 -3.43
CA GLY A 268 -1.67 38.51 -2.89
C GLY A 268 -1.17 39.27 -1.65
N LYS A 269 0.15 39.31 -1.45
CA LYS A 269 0.84 40.32 -0.62
C LYS A 269 1.47 41.37 -1.53
#